data_AF-A0A1V2L472-F1
#
_entry.id   AF-A0A1V2L472-F1
#
_cell.length_a   1.000
_cell.length_b   1.000
_cell.length_c   1.000
_cell.angle_alpha   90.00
_cell.angle_beta   90.00
_cell.angle_gamma   90.00
#
_symmetry.space_group_name_H-M   'P 1'
#
loop_
_entity.id
_entity.type
_entity.pdbx_description
1 polymer ?
#
loop_
_entity_poly.entity_id
_entity_poly.type
_entity_poly.pdbx_seq_one_letter_code
_entity_poly.pdbx_strand_id
1 'polypeptide(L)'
;MESHERLMNVSDKFSKFDKLLGAIGDLSIDVLVVGHSIKELDLIEAFVLGRKITYKRYSGTHLYDGTKTIKTTYESSEKKVSSKEDDYVPRVKPQPVPQQVRLHLITTHQLTSSAFTAVRPQFIVSFDALLDVKNPNLDWLRTAYTDGTTPIPLIKLLVMQSHLHGLIANEDNILEDSSIRSKTLFSSLVNRQVDNTSQFNEACGTLFQNIRKFFIVPTPSNWPIQRVPEFKIYDTEQIIASVEAEYSPISIEWKNNKRLKMEQIVIPPNLTVSEYKSLLAKLTIERITVLEKDIVDNQERLKLLRISSTLKHAADDSLKLSVGEVFKGSIKTKEDAEAAEKRLERLQVEYEKFHEKEIELEKKLGALELIEKGEVKLSDEEMDKQIEQLQQVLEKLEKESIEMGSKVDDLRTEYQRSTSTAAERATKVKSVTGINAQIVAKLEGQGKKLRQLAHEEKKVKLNDEVSQMKMNSTSYKFIMRNLKRQSRKEVLH
;
A
#
# COMPACT_ATOMS: atom_id res chain seq x y z
N MET A 1 -5.88 8.75 -2.98
CA MET A 1 -4.62 8.06 -3.32
C MET A 1 -4.81 6.60 -3.02
N GLU A 2 -5.05 5.84 -4.08
CA GLU A 2 -5.24 4.39 -4.03
C GLU A 2 -3.95 3.71 -3.55
N SER A 3 -4.06 2.57 -2.87
CA SER A 3 -2.93 1.81 -2.32
C SER A 3 -1.83 1.53 -3.35
N HIS A 4 -2.21 1.37 -4.62
CA HIS A 4 -1.30 1.09 -5.73
C HIS A 4 -0.32 2.25 -6.01
N GLU A 5 -0.78 3.51 -6.10
CA GLU A 5 0.09 4.67 -6.37
C GLU A 5 1.08 4.89 -5.24
N ARG A 6 0.63 4.68 -4.00
CA ARG A 6 1.48 4.81 -2.81
C ARG A 6 2.59 3.76 -2.82
N LEU A 7 2.27 2.49 -3.11
CA LEU A 7 3.27 1.43 -3.17
C LEU A 7 4.26 1.63 -4.32
N MET A 8 3.77 2.11 -5.47
CA MET A 8 4.62 2.44 -6.61
C MET A 8 5.62 3.57 -6.30
N ASN A 9 5.17 4.61 -5.59
CA ASN A 9 6.02 5.75 -5.23
C ASN A 9 7.00 5.45 -4.09
N VAL A 10 6.72 4.43 -3.26
CA VAL A 10 7.56 4.07 -2.10
C VAL A 10 8.59 3.00 -2.45
N SER A 11 8.36 2.20 -3.50
CA SER A 11 9.25 1.07 -3.83
C SER A 11 9.47 0.90 -5.32
N ASP A 12 10.74 1.03 -5.73
CA ASP A 12 11.18 0.82 -7.10
C ASP A 12 10.91 -0.60 -7.60
N LYS A 13 10.93 -1.62 -6.73
CA LYS A 13 10.56 -2.99 -7.13
C LYS A 13 9.12 -3.03 -7.63
N PHE A 14 8.20 -2.37 -6.93
CA PHE A 14 6.80 -2.27 -7.35
C PHE A 14 6.65 -1.39 -8.59
N SER A 15 7.43 -0.31 -8.74
CA SER A 15 7.47 0.49 -9.97
C SER A 15 7.95 -0.29 -11.19
N LYS A 16 8.99 -1.14 -11.07
CA LYS A 16 9.44 -1.99 -12.18
C LYS A 16 8.49 -3.15 -12.44
N PHE A 17 7.90 -3.71 -11.39
CA PHE A 17 6.85 -4.72 -11.53
C PHE A 17 5.61 -4.15 -12.24
N ASP A 18 5.24 -2.90 -11.97
CA ASP A 18 4.18 -2.19 -12.67
C ASP A 18 4.43 -2.12 -14.18
N LYS A 19 5.63 -1.69 -14.57
CA LYS A 19 6.04 -1.61 -15.98
C LYS A 19 6.05 -2.98 -16.65
N LEU A 20 6.43 -4.03 -15.91
CA LEU A 20 6.37 -5.41 -16.37
C LEU A 20 4.92 -5.84 -16.61
N LEU A 21 4.02 -5.57 -15.66
CA LEU A 21 2.58 -5.84 -15.79
C LEU A 21 1.97 -5.05 -16.96
N GLY A 22 2.38 -3.80 -17.17
CA GLY A 22 1.97 -2.99 -18.32
C GLY A 22 2.41 -3.58 -19.66
N ALA A 23 3.61 -4.17 -19.73
CA ALA A 23 4.10 -4.82 -20.95
C ALA A 23 3.36 -6.13 -21.29
N ILE A 24 2.77 -6.79 -20.29
CA ILE A 24 2.03 -8.05 -20.46
C ILE A 24 0.51 -7.88 -20.39
N GLY A 25 -0.01 -6.71 -20.05
CA GLY A 25 -1.43 -6.49 -19.72
C GLY A 25 -2.41 -6.89 -20.82
N ASP A 26 -1.99 -6.80 -22.08
CA ASP A 26 -2.78 -7.17 -23.26
C ASP A 26 -2.64 -8.66 -23.63
N LEU A 27 -1.80 -9.44 -22.93
CA LEU A 27 -1.53 -10.84 -23.20
C LEU A 27 -2.34 -11.75 -22.27
N SER A 28 -2.82 -12.87 -22.81
CA SER A 28 -3.50 -13.92 -22.04
C SER A 28 -2.51 -14.93 -21.46
N ILE A 29 -1.75 -14.50 -20.45
CA ILE A 29 -0.70 -15.32 -19.80
C ILE A 29 -0.94 -15.54 -18.30
N ASP A 30 -0.59 -16.74 -17.84
CA ASP A 30 -0.49 -17.14 -16.44
C ASP A 30 0.96 -16.89 -15.95
N VAL A 31 1.12 -16.01 -14.96
CA VAL A 31 2.42 -15.64 -14.38
C VAL A 31 2.47 -16.09 -12.93
N LEU A 32 3.49 -16.86 -12.57
CA LEU A 32 3.76 -17.24 -11.19
C LEU A 32 4.60 -16.15 -10.52
N VAL A 33 4.07 -15.54 -9.46
CA VAL A 33 4.77 -14.54 -8.64
C VAL A 33 5.18 -15.19 -7.33
N VAL A 34 6.49 -15.20 -7.07
CA VAL A 34 7.09 -15.79 -5.87
C VAL A 34 7.50 -14.67 -4.92
N GLY A 35 6.92 -14.67 -3.71
CA GLY A 35 7.30 -13.77 -2.62
C GLY A 35 8.08 -14.50 -1.54
N HIS A 36 8.96 -13.81 -0.82
CA HIS A 36 9.71 -14.41 0.29
C HIS A 36 8.80 -14.67 1.50
N SER A 37 7.89 -13.73 1.80
CA SER A 37 7.03 -13.78 2.98
C SER A 37 5.56 -13.58 2.67
N ILE A 38 4.68 -14.03 3.58
CA ILE A 38 3.22 -13.82 3.49
C ILE A 38 2.89 -12.31 3.43
N LYS A 39 3.63 -11.48 4.19
CA LYS A 39 3.46 -10.02 4.17
C LYS A 39 3.81 -9.40 2.82
N GLU A 40 4.82 -9.94 2.14
CA GLU A 40 5.17 -9.48 0.79
C GLU A 40 4.08 -9.85 -0.22
N LEU A 41 3.48 -11.04 -0.08
CA LEU A 41 2.30 -11.41 -0.88
C LEU A 41 1.10 -10.50 -0.57
N ASP A 42 0.88 -10.12 0.69
CA ASP A 42 -0.18 -9.15 1.05
C ASP A 42 0.03 -7.81 0.32
N LEU A 43 1.28 -7.33 0.24
CA LEU A 43 1.60 -6.10 -0.49
C LEU A 43 1.40 -6.23 -1.99
N ILE A 44 1.78 -7.37 -2.58
CA ILE A 44 1.55 -7.67 -4.00
C ILE A 44 0.04 -7.77 -4.29
N GLU A 45 -0.72 -8.41 -3.42
CA GLU A 45 -2.17 -8.50 -3.51
C GLU A 45 -2.81 -7.10 -3.42
N ALA A 46 -2.43 -6.29 -2.42
CA ALA A 46 -2.87 -4.90 -2.28
C ALA A 46 -2.49 -4.00 -3.46
N PHE A 47 -1.40 -4.33 -4.17
CA PHE A 47 -0.94 -3.63 -5.36
C PHE A 47 -1.76 -3.99 -6.62
N VAL A 48 -2.18 -5.26 -6.74
CA VAL A 48 -2.96 -5.76 -7.87
C VAL A 48 -4.45 -5.46 -7.71
N LEU A 49 -4.94 -5.32 -6.48
CA LEU A 49 -6.32 -4.94 -6.18
C LEU A 49 -6.69 -3.61 -6.86
N GLY A 50 -7.80 -3.63 -7.61
CA GLY A 50 -8.30 -2.47 -8.37
C GLY A 50 -7.86 -2.45 -9.85
N ARG A 51 -7.01 -3.39 -10.29
CA ARG A 51 -6.60 -3.50 -11.71
C ARG A 51 -7.40 -4.54 -12.48
N LYS A 52 -7.38 -4.43 -13.82
CA LYS A 52 -7.93 -5.42 -14.77
C LYS A 52 -7.02 -6.66 -14.87
N ILE A 53 -6.64 -7.23 -13.74
CA ILE A 53 -5.74 -8.39 -13.63
C ILE A 53 -6.39 -9.36 -12.65
N THR A 54 -6.45 -10.64 -13.01
CA THR A 54 -6.94 -11.68 -12.10
C THR A 54 -5.78 -12.23 -11.29
N TYR A 55 -6.00 -12.58 -10.02
CA TYR A 55 -4.97 -13.23 -9.23
C TYR A 55 -5.54 -14.39 -8.40
N LYS A 56 -4.68 -15.35 -8.10
CA LYS A 56 -4.96 -16.48 -7.21
C LYS A 56 -3.76 -16.71 -6.31
N ARG A 57 -3.98 -16.64 -5.01
CA ARG A 57 -2.96 -16.89 -3.99
C ARG A 57 -3.06 -18.31 -3.45
N TYR A 58 -1.90 -18.93 -3.23
CA TYR A 58 -1.77 -20.32 -2.76
C TYR A 58 -1.17 -20.43 -1.35
N SER A 59 -0.63 -19.31 -0.83
CA SER A 59 0.08 -19.25 0.45
C SER A 59 -0.55 -18.23 1.38
N GLY A 60 -1.01 -18.66 2.56
CA GLY A 60 -1.64 -17.79 3.55
C GLY A 60 -3.09 -17.42 3.23
N THR A 61 -3.62 -16.42 3.93
CA THR A 61 -5.00 -15.94 3.78
C THR A 61 -5.11 -14.82 2.75
N HIS A 62 -6.15 -14.82 1.93
CA HIS A 62 -6.45 -13.73 0.98
C HIS A 62 -6.84 -12.44 1.72
N LEU A 63 -6.39 -11.29 1.21
CA LEU A 63 -6.89 -9.98 1.62
C LEU A 63 -8.30 -9.73 1.06
N TYR A 64 -8.55 -10.18 -0.17
CA TYR A 64 -9.87 -10.09 -0.78
C TYR A 64 -10.40 -11.48 -1.15
N ASP A 65 -11.42 -11.91 -0.42
CA ASP A 65 -12.11 -13.15 -0.71
C ASP A 65 -13.38 -12.81 -1.50
N GLY A 66 -13.31 -12.95 -2.84
CA GLY A 66 -14.45 -12.72 -3.73
C GLY A 66 -15.66 -13.65 -3.47
N THR A 67 -15.53 -14.58 -2.53
CA THR A 67 -16.58 -15.50 -2.10
C THR A 67 -17.35 -15.03 -0.86
N LYS A 68 -16.97 -13.91 -0.22
CA LYS A 68 -17.79 -13.31 0.84
C LYS A 68 -18.94 -12.53 0.21
N THR A 69 -20.10 -13.20 0.10
CA THR A 69 -21.41 -12.56 0.06
C THR A 69 -21.40 -11.34 1.00
N ILE A 70 -21.51 -10.16 0.42
CA ILE A 70 -21.63 -8.89 1.15
C ILE A 70 -22.86 -9.02 2.06
N LYS A 71 -22.63 -9.30 3.34
CA LYS A 71 -23.60 -8.93 4.38
C LYS A 71 -23.50 -7.42 4.49
N THR A 72 -24.42 -6.72 3.83
CA THR A 72 -24.61 -5.28 3.95
C THR A 72 -24.95 -4.95 5.40
N THR A 73 -23.93 -4.59 6.18
CA THR A 73 -24.12 -3.82 7.40
C THR A 73 -24.36 -2.38 6.96
N TYR A 74 -25.63 -2.00 6.82
CA TYR A 74 -26.03 -0.61 6.66
C TYR A 74 -25.79 0.10 7.99
N GLU A 75 -24.70 0.86 8.08
CA GLU A 75 -24.62 1.99 8.99
C GLU A 75 -25.48 3.11 8.43
N SER A 76 -26.49 3.46 9.22
CA SER A 76 -27.46 4.50 8.97
C SER A 76 -26.82 5.89 9.06
N SER A 77 -26.69 6.57 7.91
CA SER A 77 -26.69 8.03 7.87
C SER A 77 -28.02 8.50 7.27
N GLU A 78 -28.82 9.13 8.11
CA GLU A 78 -30.12 9.71 7.80
C GLU A 78 -30.02 10.80 6.72
N LYS A 79 -30.68 10.58 5.58
CA LYS A 79 -31.28 11.66 4.78
C LYS A 79 -32.58 11.15 4.14
N LYS A 80 -33.71 11.65 4.63
CA LYS A 80 -34.99 11.65 3.90
C LYS A 80 -34.84 12.61 2.71
N VAL A 81 -35.29 12.20 1.52
CA VAL A 81 -36.26 12.93 0.65
C VAL A 81 -36.45 12.18 -0.68
N SER A 82 -37.73 12.05 -1.04
CA SER A 82 -38.39 11.76 -2.33
C SER A 82 -38.15 10.43 -3.06
N SER A 83 -39.21 9.62 -2.99
CA SER A 83 -39.67 8.63 -3.96
C SER A 83 -39.58 9.07 -5.42
N LYS A 84 -38.86 8.30 -6.25
CA LYS A 84 -39.13 8.08 -7.68
C LYS A 84 -38.70 6.66 -8.07
N GLU A 85 -39.49 6.10 -8.98
CA GLU A 85 -39.49 4.77 -9.59
C GLU A 85 -38.11 4.09 -9.74
N ASP A 86 -38.04 2.84 -9.27
CA ASP A 86 -36.89 1.94 -9.44
C ASP A 86 -36.86 1.39 -10.87
N ASP A 87 -36.00 1.96 -11.71
CA ASP A 87 -35.45 1.27 -12.89
C ASP A 87 -34.48 0.18 -12.41
N TYR A 88 -35.01 -0.98 -12.03
CA TYR A 88 -34.21 -2.16 -11.75
C TYR A 88 -33.73 -2.79 -13.06
N VAL A 89 -32.49 -2.48 -13.45
CA VAL A 89 -31.76 -3.26 -14.46
C VAL A 89 -31.14 -4.47 -13.75
N PRO A 90 -31.46 -5.72 -14.13
CA PRO A 90 -30.86 -6.90 -13.52
C PRO A 90 -29.34 -6.88 -13.74
N ARG A 91 -28.57 -7.10 -12.66
CA ARG A 91 -27.13 -7.38 -12.79
C ARG A 91 -26.93 -8.55 -13.76
N VAL A 92 -26.42 -8.22 -14.94
CA VAL A 92 -25.87 -9.17 -15.91
C VAL A 92 -24.93 -10.10 -15.14
N LYS A 93 -25.21 -11.40 -15.17
CA LYS A 93 -24.26 -12.43 -14.71
C LYS A 93 -22.92 -12.14 -15.38
N PRO A 94 -21.78 -12.11 -14.67
CA PRO A 94 -20.51 -11.80 -15.30
C PRO A 94 -20.30 -12.74 -16.48
N GLN A 95 -20.39 -12.19 -17.69
CA GLN A 95 -19.92 -12.87 -18.89
C GLN A 95 -18.43 -13.23 -18.67
N PRO A 96 -17.93 -14.33 -19.25
CA PRO A 96 -16.51 -14.64 -19.20
C PRO A 96 -15.75 -13.46 -19.81
N VAL A 97 -15.15 -12.65 -18.93
CA VAL A 97 -14.33 -11.50 -19.33
C VAL A 97 -13.22 -12.05 -20.24
N PRO A 98 -12.96 -11.42 -21.41
CA PRO A 98 -11.90 -11.85 -22.30
C PRO A 98 -10.59 -12.03 -21.54
N GLN A 99 -9.86 -13.10 -21.87
CA GLN A 99 -8.68 -13.61 -21.16
C GLN A 99 -7.70 -12.49 -20.77
N GLN A 100 -7.72 -12.12 -19.48
CA GLN A 100 -6.77 -11.20 -18.86
C GLN A 100 -5.60 -11.96 -18.23
N VAL A 101 -4.47 -11.29 -18.05
CA VAL A 101 -3.33 -11.77 -17.27
C VAL A 101 -3.81 -12.34 -15.93
N ARG A 102 -3.31 -13.52 -15.58
CA ARG A 102 -3.60 -14.17 -14.30
C ARG A 102 -2.31 -14.35 -13.50
N LEU A 103 -2.32 -13.80 -12.28
CA LEU A 103 -1.19 -13.87 -11.36
C LEU A 103 -1.39 -14.98 -10.32
N HIS A 104 -0.43 -15.88 -10.21
CA HIS A 104 -0.42 -16.94 -9.21
C HIS A 104 0.56 -16.57 -8.10
N LEU A 105 0.08 -16.29 -6.89
CA LEU A 105 0.91 -15.81 -5.78
C LEU A 105 1.29 -16.98 -4.86
N ILE A 106 2.58 -17.23 -4.68
CA ILE A 106 3.11 -18.30 -3.82
C ILE A 106 4.32 -17.82 -3.02
N THR A 107 4.54 -18.37 -1.83
CA THR A 107 5.77 -18.11 -1.06
C THR A 107 6.93 -19.00 -1.51
N THR A 108 8.15 -18.51 -1.41
CA THR A 108 9.38 -19.28 -1.61
C THR A 108 9.37 -20.58 -0.79
N HIS A 109 8.97 -20.51 0.48
CA HIS A 109 8.91 -21.68 1.36
C HIS A 109 7.94 -22.75 0.84
N GLN A 110 6.76 -22.37 0.38
CA GLN A 110 5.78 -23.34 -0.13
C GLN A 110 6.23 -23.95 -1.45
N LEU A 111 6.78 -23.12 -2.36
CA LEU A 111 7.31 -23.57 -3.64
C LEU A 111 8.47 -24.56 -3.48
N THR A 112 9.30 -24.35 -2.47
CA THR A 112 10.46 -25.22 -2.18
C THR A 112 10.08 -26.47 -1.39
N SER A 113 9.01 -26.42 -0.58
CA SER A 113 8.60 -27.54 0.27
C SER A 113 7.71 -28.56 -0.47
N SER A 114 6.89 -28.12 -1.44
CA SER A 114 5.98 -29.02 -2.16
C SER A 114 5.98 -28.73 -3.67
N ALA A 115 5.82 -29.81 -4.44
CA ALA A 115 5.69 -29.70 -5.90
C ALA A 115 4.42 -28.91 -6.26
N PHE A 116 4.61 -27.77 -6.90
CA PHE A 116 3.51 -26.91 -7.34
C PHE A 116 2.97 -27.40 -8.69
N THR A 117 1.83 -28.09 -8.68
CA THR A 117 1.20 -28.65 -9.89
C THR A 117 -0.08 -27.93 -10.30
N ALA A 118 -0.47 -26.89 -9.56
CA ALA A 118 -1.80 -26.30 -9.70
C ALA A 118 -2.00 -25.56 -11.03
N VAL A 119 -0.93 -25.01 -11.61
CA VAL A 119 -0.96 -24.18 -12.83
C VAL A 119 0.34 -24.35 -13.61
N ARG A 120 0.24 -24.19 -14.93
CA ARG A 120 1.38 -24.10 -15.85
C ARG A 120 1.68 -22.64 -16.19
N PRO A 121 2.57 -21.96 -15.44
CA PRO A 121 2.91 -20.58 -15.76
C PRO A 121 3.74 -20.50 -17.04
N GLN A 122 3.60 -19.44 -17.84
CA GLN A 122 4.54 -19.15 -18.93
C GLN A 122 5.79 -18.42 -18.43
N PHE A 123 5.69 -17.71 -17.29
CA PHE A 123 6.78 -16.95 -16.69
C PHE A 123 6.74 -17.03 -15.17
N ILE A 124 7.91 -17.01 -14.54
CA ILE A 124 8.06 -16.90 -13.09
C ILE A 124 8.72 -15.56 -12.77
N VAL A 125 8.07 -14.74 -11.94
CA VAL A 125 8.61 -13.49 -11.42
C VAL A 125 8.85 -13.64 -9.92
N SER A 126 10.11 -13.58 -9.51
CA SER A 126 10.49 -13.69 -8.10
C SER A 126 10.80 -12.33 -7.50
N PHE A 127 10.07 -11.95 -6.46
CA PHE A 127 10.42 -10.84 -5.58
C PHE A 127 11.57 -11.21 -4.62
N ASP A 128 11.70 -12.51 -4.35
CA ASP A 128 12.82 -13.11 -3.63
C ASP A 128 14.01 -13.33 -4.57
N ALA A 129 15.05 -12.51 -4.44
CA ALA A 129 16.23 -12.60 -5.29
C ALA A 129 17.06 -13.88 -5.01
N LEU A 130 16.96 -14.44 -3.80
CA LEU A 130 17.74 -15.61 -3.35
C LEU A 130 17.03 -16.94 -3.65
N LEU A 131 15.95 -16.92 -4.44
CA LEU A 131 15.29 -18.15 -4.87
C LEU A 131 16.29 -19.08 -5.58
N ASP A 132 16.52 -20.25 -4.98
CA ASP A 132 17.49 -21.23 -5.46
C ASP A 132 16.97 -21.92 -6.73
N VAL A 133 17.72 -21.75 -7.81
CA VAL A 133 17.40 -22.32 -9.13
C VAL A 133 17.63 -23.83 -9.14
N LYS A 134 18.52 -24.35 -8.29
CA LYS A 134 18.86 -25.77 -8.18
C LYS A 134 17.86 -26.57 -7.35
N ASN A 135 16.85 -25.92 -6.79
CA ASN A 135 15.82 -26.61 -6.02
C ASN A 135 15.03 -27.58 -6.93
N PRO A 136 14.89 -28.87 -6.55
CA PRO A 136 14.26 -29.88 -7.41
C PRO A 136 12.81 -29.55 -7.76
N ASN A 137 12.05 -28.90 -6.87
CA ASN A 137 10.66 -28.54 -7.12
C ASN A 137 10.56 -27.39 -8.14
N LEU A 138 11.49 -26.43 -8.09
CA LEU A 138 11.54 -25.33 -9.05
C LEU A 138 12.06 -25.81 -10.41
N ASP A 139 13.09 -26.64 -10.42
CA ASP A 139 13.64 -27.23 -11.65
C ASP A 139 12.59 -28.10 -12.35
N TRP A 140 11.89 -28.94 -11.58
CA TRP A 140 10.75 -29.70 -12.07
C TRP A 140 9.67 -28.77 -12.63
N LEU A 141 9.24 -27.71 -11.92
CA LEU A 141 8.22 -26.79 -12.43
C LEU A 141 8.64 -26.16 -13.78
N ARG A 142 9.93 -25.84 -13.93
CA ARG A 142 10.47 -25.18 -15.13
C ARG A 142 10.66 -26.11 -16.32
N THR A 143 10.77 -27.42 -16.10
CA THR A 143 11.08 -28.43 -17.12
C THR A 143 9.95 -29.42 -17.39
N ALA A 144 9.03 -29.63 -16.45
CA ALA A 144 7.98 -30.65 -16.52
C ALA A 144 7.03 -30.50 -17.70
N TYR A 145 6.94 -29.30 -18.28
CA TYR A 145 5.99 -28.96 -19.33
C TYR A 145 6.64 -28.54 -20.64
N THR A 146 7.97 -28.60 -20.73
CA THR A 146 8.71 -28.31 -21.95
C THR A 146 9.37 -29.60 -22.41
N ASP A 147 9.53 -29.81 -23.71
CA ASP A 147 10.10 -31.05 -24.28
C ASP A 147 11.62 -31.19 -24.01
N GLY A 148 12.10 -30.66 -22.87
CA GLY A 148 13.50 -30.57 -22.46
C GLY A 148 14.30 -29.47 -23.15
N THR A 149 13.73 -28.76 -24.12
CA THR A 149 14.49 -27.85 -25.01
C THR A 149 14.62 -26.41 -24.51
N THR A 150 13.65 -25.88 -23.74
CA THR A 150 13.74 -24.55 -23.12
C THR A 150 13.04 -24.51 -21.77
N PRO A 151 13.72 -24.21 -20.65
CA PRO A 151 13.05 -24.08 -19.35
C PRO A 151 12.20 -22.81 -19.27
N ILE A 152 11.13 -22.83 -18.46
CA ILE A 152 10.32 -21.64 -18.19
C ILE A 152 11.22 -20.50 -17.67
N PRO A 153 11.11 -19.26 -18.20
CA PRO A 153 11.95 -18.16 -17.76
C PRO A 153 11.67 -17.73 -16.32
N LEU A 154 12.75 -17.46 -15.59
CA LEU A 154 12.72 -16.94 -14.22
C LEU A 154 13.28 -15.51 -14.21
N ILE A 155 12.45 -14.54 -13.83
CA ILE A 155 12.80 -13.13 -13.71
C ILE A 155 12.91 -12.79 -12.23
N LYS A 156 14.12 -12.45 -11.76
CA LYS A 156 14.35 -12.04 -10.36
C LYS A 156 14.38 -10.52 -10.23
N LEU A 157 13.57 -9.97 -9.33
CA LEU A 157 13.57 -8.54 -9.02
C LEU A 157 14.67 -8.20 -8.02
N LEU A 158 15.76 -7.65 -8.52
CA LEU A 158 16.96 -7.34 -7.75
C LEU A 158 17.09 -5.84 -7.48
N VAL A 159 17.47 -5.49 -6.26
CA VAL A 159 17.85 -4.11 -5.93
C VAL A 159 19.34 -3.95 -6.21
N MET A 160 19.68 -3.04 -7.12
CA MET A 160 21.05 -2.74 -7.49
C MET A 160 21.87 -2.27 -6.30
N GLN A 161 23.16 -2.64 -6.29
CA GLN A 161 24.12 -2.32 -5.23
C GLN A 161 23.70 -2.73 -3.81
N SER A 162 22.64 -3.52 -3.67
CA SER A 162 22.26 -4.12 -2.41
C SER A 162 23.15 -5.31 -2.07
N HIS A 163 23.10 -5.73 -0.81
CA HIS A 163 23.73 -6.96 -0.37
C HIS A 163 23.28 -8.18 -1.20
N LEU A 164 22.01 -8.23 -1.64
CA LEU A 164 21.51 -9.30 -2.50
C LEU A 164 22.14 -9.26 -3.91
N HIS A 165 22.42 -8.06 -4.43
CA HIS A 165 23.12 -7.93 -5.71
C HIS A 165 24.53 -8.50 -5.63
N GLY A 166 25.28 -8.16 -4.58
CA GLY A 166 26.61 -8.70 -4.37
C GLY A 166 26.63 -10.21 -4.19
N LEU A 167 25.64 -10.77 -3.49
CA LEU A 167 25.54 -12.22 -3.29
C LEU A 167 25.28 -12.98 -4.61
N ILE A 168 24.46 -12.44 -5.50
CA ILE A 168 24.16 -13.07 -6.80
C ILE A 168 25.30 -12.87 -7.78
N ALA A 169 25.90 -11.67 -7.82
CA ALA A 169 27.00 -11.36 -8.73
C ALA A 169 28.28 -12.16 -8.41
N ASN A 170 28.46 -12.56 -7.15
CA ASN A 170 29.65 -13.29 -6.67
C ASN A 170 29.31 -14.69 -6.12
N GLU A 171 28.21 -15.30 -6.56
CA GLU A 171 27.73 -16.58 -6.02
C GLU A 171 28.81 -17.67 -6.11
N ASP A 172 29.52 -17.75 -7.24
CA ASP A 172 30.60 -18.72 -7.47
C ASP A 172 31.78 -18.51 -6.49
N ASN A 173 32.20 -17.26 -6.29
CA ASN A 173 33.31 -16.92 -5.37
C ASN A 173 32.95 -17.17 -3.90
N ILE A 174 31.68 -16.99 -3.52
CA ILE A 174 31.20 -17.17 -2.14
C ILE A 174 31.15 -18.65 -1.74
N LEU A 175 30.87 -19.54 -2.70
CA LEU A 175 30.90 -20.99 -2.46
C LEU A 175 32.30 -21.49 -2.10
N GLU A 176 33.34 -20.82 -2.62
CA GLU A 176 34.74 -21.16 -2.36
C GLU A 176 35.27 -20.55 -1.05
N ASP A 177 34.87 -19.32 -0.70
CA ASP A 177 35.31 -18.65 0.54
C ASP A 177 34.16 -17.95 1.27
N SER A 178 33.79 -18.51 2.43
CA SER A 178 32.81 -17.94 3.37
C SER A 178 33.15 -16.52 3.81
N SER A 179 34.42 -16.10 3.78
CA SER A 179 34.85 -14.76 4.17
C SER A 179 34.40 -13.70 3.14
N ILE A 180 34.25 -14.09 1.87
CA ILE A 180 33.78 -13.21 0.80
C ILE A 180 32.32 -12.82 1.02
N ARG A 181 31.52 -13.70 1.64
CA ARG A 181 30.12 -13.39 1.97
C ARG A 181 30.02 -12.18 2.89
N SER A 182 30.81 -12.12 3.96
CA SER A 182 30.78 -10.99 4.90
C SER A 182 31.31 -9.72 4.23
N LYS A 183 32.42 -9.81 3.48
CA LYS A 183 32.96 -8.68 2.70
C LYS A 183 31.95 -8.13 1.71
N THR A 184 31.20 -9.00 1.04
CA THR A 184 30.15 -8.63 0.08
C THR A 184 29.01 -7.88 0.75
N LEU A 185 28.55 -8.35 1.92
CA LEU A 185 27.52 -7.67 2.71
C LEU A 185 27.97 -6.24 3.07
N PHE A 186 29.19 -6.06 3.57
CA PHE A 186 29.68 -4.75 3.97
C PHE A 186 30.05 -3.84 2.78
N SER A 187 30.55 -4.41 1.68
CA SER A 187 30.79 -3.70 0.43
C SER A 187 29.51 -3.09 -0.15
N SER A 188 28.34 -3.67 0.15
CA SER A 188 27.07 -3.09 -0.28
C SER A 188 26.78 -1.72 0.35
N LEU A 189 27.38 -1.40 1.51
CA LEU A 189 27.26 -0.06 2.11
C LEU A 189 28.00 0.97 1.28
N VAL A 190 29.22 0.66 0.85
CA VAL A 190 30.05 1.53 0.00
C VAL A 190 29.39 1.73 -1.37
N ASN A 191 28.92 0.63 -1.96
CA ASN A 191 28.29 0.65 -3.28
C ASN A 191 26.96 1.44 -3.33
N ARG A 192 26.28 1.68 -2.20
CA ARG A 192 25.07 2.54 -2.17
C ARG A 192 25.35 3.98 -2.54
N GLN A 193 26.57 4.47 -2.33
CA GLN A 193 26.96 5.84 -2.65
C GLN A 193 27.14 6.06 -4.15
N VAL A 194 27.31 4.98 -4.92
CA VAL A 194 27.54 5.05 -6.36
C VAL A 194 26.19 5.15 -7.07
N ASP A 195 25.88 6.34 -7.57
CA ASP A 195 24.64 6.57 -8.33
C ASP A 195 24.75 6.01 -9.74
N ASN A 196 24.31 4.76 -9.91
CA ASN A 196 24.20 4.09 -11.20
C ASN A 196 22.82 4.29 -11.87
N THR A 197 21.96 5.18 -11.36
CA THR A 197 20.61 5.38 -11.94
C THR A 197 20.66 5.92 -13.36
N SER A 198 21.67 6.70 -13.73
CA SER A 198 21.85 7.27 -15.07
C SER A 198 22.10 6.22 -16.15
N GLN A 199 22.97 5.24 -15.89
CA GLN A 199 23.26 4.13 -16.81
C GLN A 199 22.01 3.26 -17.11
N PHE A 200 21.01 3.29 -16.22
CA PHE A 200 19.82 2.46 -16.32
C PHE A 200 18.55 3.22 -16.73
N ASN A 201 18.47 4.54 -16.53
CA ASN A 201 17.27 5.33 -16.85
C ASN A 201 17.08 5.57 -18.35
N GLU A 202 18.15 5.83 -19.11
CA GLU A 202 18.07 5.91 -20.59
C GLU A 202 17.77 4.54 -21.22
N ALA A 203 18.29 3.48 -20.62
CA ALA A 203 18.02 2.11 -21.04
C ALA A 203 16.59 1.69 -20.67
N CYS A 204 16.08 1.98 -19.47
CA CYS A 204 14.78 1.51 -18.97
C CYS A 204 13.57 1.95 -19.80
N GLY A 205 13.52 3.20 -20.29
CA GLY A 205 12.39 3.68 -21.08
C GLY A 205 12.20 2.92 -22.39
N THR A 206 13.31 2.61 -23.07
CA THR A 206 13.36 1.84 -24.33
C THR A 206 13.38 0.32 -24.08
N LEU A 207 13.90 -0.14 -22.93
CA LEU A 207 13.95 -1.54 -22.52
C LEU A 207 12.57 -2.18 -22.37
N PHE A 208 11.64 -1.52 -21.69
CA PHE A 208 10.33 -2.14 -21.39
C PHE A 208 9.46 -2.31 -22.65
N GLN A 209 9.64 -1.47 -23.68
CA GLN A 209 9.04 -1.69 -24.99
C GLN A 209 9.64 -2.91 -25.69
N ASN A 210 10.96 -3.11 -25.57
CA ASN A 210 11.66 -4.27 -26.14
C ASN A 210 11.38 -5.58 -25.38
N ILE A 211 11.11 -5.52 -24.07
CA ILE A 211 10.73 -6.65 -23.22
C ILE A 211 9.44 -7.33 -23.71
N ARG A 212 8.54 -6.62 -24.39
CA ARG A 212 7.34 -7.23 -24.98
C ARG A 212 7.68 -8.37 -25.94
N LYS A 213 8.76 -8.26 -26.71
CA LYS A 213 9.22 -9.32 -27.64
C LYS A 213 9.63 -10.58 -26.89
N PHE A 214 10.20 -10.43 -25.70
CA PHE A 214 10.55 -11.55 -24.83
C PHE A 214 9.32 -12.29 -24.29
N PHE A 215 8.24 -11.57 -23.95
CA PHE A 215 7.02 -12.21 -23.46
C PHE A 215 6.24 -12.96 -24.53
N ILE A 216 6.43 -12.62 -25.81
CA ILE A 216 5.87 -13.36 -26.95
C ILE A 216 6.77 -14.55 -27.31
N VAL A 217 8.09 -14.33 -27.38
CA VAL A 217 9.09 -15.36 -27.69
C VAL A 217 10.18 -15.33 -26.62
N PRO A 218 10.13 -16.24 -25.62
CA PRO A 218 11.02 -16.25 -24.47
C PRO A 218 12.40 -16.83 -24.82
N THR A 219 13.17 -16.07 -25.59
CA THR A 219 14.56 -16.39 -25.92
C THR A 219 15.54 -15.48 -25.17
N PRO A 220 16.70 -16.00 -24.71
CA PRO A 220 17.68 -15.18 -24.00
C PRO A 220 18.16 -13.95 -24.78
N SER A 221 18.20 -14.03 -26.12
CA SER A 221 18.55 -12.91 -27.01
C SER A 221 17.56 -11.75 -26.97
N ASN A 222 16.29 -12.03 -26.64
CA ASN A 222 15.25 -11.03 -26.53
C ASN A 222 15.23 -10.36 -25.15
N TRP A 223 15.98 -10.90 -24.18
CA TRP A 223 16.11 -10.27 -22.88
C TRP A 223 17.10 -9.11 -22.96
N PRO A 224 16.74 -7.90 -22.51
CA PRO A 224 17.54 -6.72 -22.77
C PRO A 224 18.85 -6.63 -21.97
N ILE A 225 18.98 -7.38 -20.87
CA ILE A 225 20.14 -7.32 -19.98
C ILE A 225 20.86 -8.67 -20.02
N GLN A 226 21.94 -8.78 -20.79
CA GLN A 226 22.62 -10.06 -20.99
C GLN A 226 23.39 -10.56 -19.77
N ARG A 227 23.85 -9.64 -18.89
CA ARG A 227 24.60 -9.99 -17.67
C ARG A 227 24.17 -9.11 -16.51
N VAL A 228 24.20 -9.68 -15.30
CA VAL A 228 24.06 -8.93 -14.06
C VAL A 228 25.22 -7.92 -14.00
N PRO A 229 24.95 -6.64 -13.68
CA PRO A 229 26.02 -5.64 -13.61
C PRO A 229 27.09 -6.02 -12.57
N GLU A 230 28.29 -5.49 -12.74
CA GLU A 230 29.40 -5.82 -11.84
C GLU A 230 29.16 -5.26 -10.43
N PHE A 231 29.46 -6.07 -9.41
CA PHE A 231 29.43 -5.66 -8.01
C PHE A 231 30.85 -5.68 -7.45
N LYS A 232 31.38 -4.50 -7.15
CA LYS A 232 32.72 -4.36 -6.61
C LYS A 232 32.77 -4.77 -5.15
N ILE A 233 33.64 -5.71 -4.82
CA ILE A 233 33.97 -6.06 -3.43
C ILE A 233 35.12 -5.16 -2.99
N TYR A 234 34.93 -4.49 -1.85
CA TYR A 234 35.90 -3.59 -1.25
C TYR A 234 36.62 -4.29 -0.09
N ASP A 235 37.86 -3.88 0.14
CA ASP A 235 38.60 -4.31 1.32
C ASP A 235 38.05 -3.65 2.59
N THR A 236 38.30 -4.28 3.73
CA THR A 236 37.79 -3.82 5.03
C THR A 236 38.21 -2.38 5.33
N GLU A 237 39.43 -1.99 4.96
CA GLU A 237 39.92 -0.61 5.13
C GLU A 237 39.15 0.40 4.29
N GLN A 238 38.81 0.05 3.04
CA GLN A 238 38.05 0.91 2.14
C GLN A 238 36.60 1.06 2.60
N ILE A 239 36.02 -0.01 3.14
CA ILE A 239 34.69 0.00 3.74
C ILE A 239 34.67 0.92 4.96
N ILE A 240 35.64 0.78 5.86
CA ILE A 240 35.76 1.63 7.05
C ILE A 240 35.92 3.09 6.63
N ALA A 241 36.79 3.40 5.67
CA ALA A 241 36.99 4.76 5.18
C ALA A 241 35.71 5.38 4.57
N SER A 242 34.93 4.59 3.82
CA SER A 242 33.66 5.05 3.23
C SER A 242 32.58 5.27 4.30
N VAL A 243 32.48 4.39 5.29
CA VAL A 243 31.56 4.56 6.43
C VAL A 243 31.98 5.76 7.28
N GLU A 244 33.26 5.96 7.53
CA GLU A 244 33.77 7.14 8.24
C GLU A 244 33.49 8.44 7.48
N ALA A 245 33.52 8.42 6.14
CA ALA A 245 33.14 9.56 5.32
C ALA A 245 31.62 9.82 5.34
N GLU A 246 30.78 8.78 5.28
CA GLU A 246 29.31 8.89 5.22
C GLU A 246 28.68 9.24 6.58
N TYR A 247 29.20 8.68 7.67
CA TYR A 247 28.85 9.05 9.04
C TYR A 247 29.60 10.30 9.52
N SER A 248 30.31 10.96 8.61
CA SER A 248 30.79 12.33 8.78
C SER A 248 29.87 13.38 8.11
N PRO A 249 28.63 13.58 8.61
CA PRO A 249 28.02 14.90 8.60
C PRO A 249 28.32 15.69 9.89
N ILE A 250 29.05 15.08 10.83
CA ILE A 250 29.25 15.59 12.19
C ILE A 250 30.73 15.93 12.48
N SER A 251 31.55 16.06 11.44
CA SER A 251 32.93 16.57 11.58
C SER A 251 33.03 18.10 11.62
N ILE A 252 31.91 18.83 11.52
CA ILE A 252 31.85 20.27 11.86
C ILE A 252 31.49 20.51 13.34
N GLU A 253 30.80 19.60 14.05
CA GLU A 253 30.33 19.93 15.41
C GLU A 253 30.55 18.91 16.53
N TRP A 254 30.89 17.64 16.25
CA TRP A 254 31.17 16.69 17.35
C TRP A 254 32.67 16.46 17.58
N LYS A 255 33.55 17.06 16.78
CA LYS A 255 34.97 17.17 17.14
C LYS A 255 35.21 18.09 18.34
N ASN A 256 34.26 18.97 18.69
CA ASN A 256 34.35 19.77 19.92
C ASN A 256 33.76 19.06 21.16
N ASN A 257 33.08 17.91 20.97
CA ASN A 257 32.70 17.02 22.07
C ASN A 257 33.56 15.75 22.15
N LYS A 258 34.61 15.61 21.32
CA LYS A 258 35.79 14.86 21.77
C LYS A 258 36.29 15.64 22.96
N ARG A 259 36.10 15.06 24.16
CA ARG A 259 36.66 15.49 25.46
C ARG A 259 37.39 16.80 25.31
N LEU A 260 36.82 17.92 25.79
CA LEU A 260 37.55 19.19 26.02
C LEU A 260 39.01 18.83 26.05
N LYS A 261 39.75 19.13 24.98
CA LYS A 261 41.19 18.93 25.00
C LYS A 261 41.58 19.80 26.16
N MET A 262 41.75 19.18 27.32
CA MET A 262 42.41 19.77 28.45
C MET A 262 43.77 20.03 27.84
N GLU A 263 43.97 21.24 27.31
CA GLU A 263 45.31 21.77 27.18
C GLU A 263 45.98 21.37 28.47
N GLN A 264 47.03 20.55 28.38
CA GLN A 264 47.68 20.03 29.57
C GLN A 264 48.11 21.24 30.37
N ILE A 265 47.32 21.60 31.39
CA ILE A 265 47.64 22.66 32.31
C ILE A 265 48.87 22.13 33.01
N VAL A 266 50.03 22.63 32.62
CA VAL A 266 51.29 22.28 33.26
C VAL A 266 51.22 22.90 34.65
N ILE A 267 50.84 22.08 35.64
CA ILE A 267 50.82 22.48 37.04
C ILE A 267 52.27 22.45 37.52
N PRO A 268 52.87 23.58 37.96
CA PRO A 268 54.20 23.58 38.55
C PRO A 268 54.29 22.55 39.70
N PRO A 269 55.35 21.75 39.79
CA PRO A 269 55.43 20.62 40.74
C PRO A 269 55.43 21.05 42.22
N ASN A 270 55.73 22.31 42.54
CA ASN A 270 55.78 22.83 43.90
C ASN A 270 54.98 24.15 44.02
N LEU A 271 53.67 24.06 44.27
CA LEU A 271 52.81 25.22 44.53
C LEU A 271 52.53 25.38 46.02
N THR A 272 52.64 26.59 46.54
CA THR A 272 52.07 26.91 47.86
C THR A 272 50.54 26.98 47.79
N VAL A 273 49.86 26.74 48.91
CA VAL A 273 48.37 26.71 48.98
C VAL A 273 47.73 28.02 48.48
N SER A 274 48.41 29.16 48.65
CA SER A 274 47.95 30.46 48.18
C SER A 274 48.01 30.56 46.64
N GLU A 275 49.11 30.10 46.05
CA GLU A 275 49.31 30.11 44.59
C GLU A 275 48.35 29.13 43.89
N TYR A 276 48.09 27.97 44.50
CA TYR A 276 47.08 27.02 43.99
C TYR A 276 45.68 27.64 43.94
N LYS A 277 45.26 28.36 45.00
CA LYS A 277 43.96 29.04 45.03
C LYS A 277 43.87 30.13 43.97
N SER A 278 44.94 30.91 43.78
CA SER A 278 44.99 31.94 42.74
C SER A 278 44.92 31.34 41.33
N LEU A 279 45.67 30.26 41.07
CA LEU A 279 45.66 29.55 39.80
C LEU A 279 44.28 28.94 39.50
N LEU A 280 43.66 28.30 40.49
CA LEU A 280 42.32 27.74 40.34
C LEU A 280 41.28 28.83 40.06
N ALA A 281 41.36 29.98 40.75
CA ALA A 281 40.48 31.12 40.52
C ALA A 281 40.62 31.68 39.10
N LYS A 282 41.86 31.80 38.59
CA LYS A 282 42.10 32.24 37.20
C LYS A 282 41.51 31.26 36.19
N LEU A 283 41.76 29.96 36.37
CA LEU A 283 41.22 28.92 35.48
C LEU A 283 39.68 28.85 35.52
N THR A 284 39.07 29.06 36.69
CA THR A 284 37.61 29.12 36.79
C THR A 284 37.04 30.35 36.10
N ILE A 285 37.67 31.52 36.25
CA ILE A 285 37.27 32.75 35.56
C ILE A 285 37.41 32.58 34.04
N GLU A 286 38.55 32.07 33.56
CA GLU A 286 38.77 31.79 32.13
C GLU A 286 37.74 30.80 31.58
N ARG A 287 37.36 29.78 32.36
CA ARG A 287 36.32 28.84 31.93
C ARG A 287 34.94 29.51 31.88
N ILE A 288 34.63 30.38 32.84
CA ILE A 288 33.36 31.12 32.87
C ILE A 288 33.27 32.06 31.66
N THR A 289 34.32 32.79 31.31
CA THR A 289 34.30 33.71 30.17
C THR A 289 34.15 32.99 28.84
N VAL A 290 34.78 31.81 28.67
CA VAL A 290 34.56 30.95 27.50
C VAL A 290 33.10 30.49 27.42
N LEU A 291 32.51 30.04 28.55
CA LEU A 291 31.11 29.61 28.58
C LEU A 291 30.15 30.77 28.28
N GLU A 292 30.41 31.97 28.78
CA GLU A 292 29.60 33.16 28.48
C GLU A 292 29.63 33.49 26.99
N LYS A 293 30.80 33.42 26.36
CA LYS A 293 30.94 33.59 24.92
C LYS A 293 30.16 32.52 24.14
N ASP A 294 30.34 31.25 24.50
CA ASP A 294 29.62 30.13 23.87
C ASP A 294 28.10 30.27 24.02
N ILE A 295 27.62 30.81 25.14
CA ILE A 295 26.19 31.08 25.35
C ILE A 295 25.70 32.15 24.38
N VAL A 296 26.43 33.25 24.22
CA VAL A 296 26.05 34.35 23.31
C VAL A 296 26.03 33.85 21.86
N ASP A 297 27.10 33.18 21.43
CA ASP A 297 27.22 32.65 20.06
C ASP A 297 26.09 31.65 19.75
N ASN A 298 25.76 30.76 20.70
CA ASN A 298 24.65 29.82 20.54
C ASN A 298 23.28 30.52 20.55
N GLN A 299 23.09 31.59 21.31
CA GLN A 299 21.84 32.35 21.30
C GLN A 299 21.62 33.05 19.95
N GLU A 300 22.66 33.63 19.36
CA GLU A 300 22.57 34.23 18.02
C GLU A 300 22.25 33.18 16.96
N ARG A 301 22.93 32.04 17.01
CA ARG A 301 22.67 30.90 16.13
C ARG A 301 21.24 30.37 16.27
N LEU A 302 20.74 30.25 17.50
CA LEU A 302 19.37 29.81 17.77
C LEU A 302 18.34 30.77 17.17
N LYS A 303 18.58 32.08 17.22
CA LYS A 303 17.71 33.09 16.59
C LYS A 303 17.64 32.88 15.07
N LEU A 304 18.78 32.68 14.40
CA LEU A 304 18.82 32.43 12.95
C LEU A 304 18.06 31.15 12.58
N LEU A 305 18.25 30.06 13.33
CA LEU A 305 17.54 28.81 13.11
C LEU A 305 16.03 28.94 13.30
N ARG A 306 15.60 29.69 14.32
CA ARG A 306 14.17 29.97 14.55
C ARG A 306 13.56 30.76 13.40
N ILE A 307 14.23 31.81 12.91
CA ILE A 307 13.77 32.60 11.76
C ILE A 307 13.64 31.70 10.52
N SER A 308 14.65 30.88 10.24
CA SER A 308 14.61 29.93 9.12
C SER A 308 13.44 28.94 9.24
N SER A 309 13.19 28.40 10.44
CA SER A 309 12.06 27.51 10.71
C SER A 309 10.72 28.21 10.45
N THR A 310 10.54 29.44 10.93
CA THR A 310 9.30 30.21 10.73
C THR A 310 9.05 30.49 9.25
N LEU A 311 10.10 30.83 8.48
CA LEU A 311 9.98 31.04 7.03
C LEU A 311 9.58 29.76 6.29
N LYS A 312 10.14 28.61 6.69
CA LYS A 312 9.73 27.31 6.12
C LYS A 312 8.26 27.01 6.43
N HIS A 313 7.81 27.21 7.66
CA HIS A 313 6.41 27.00 8.02
C HIS A 313 5.46 27.93 7.25
N ALA A 314 5.83 29.19 7.05
CA ALA A 314 5.03 30.12 6.24
C ALA A 314 4.92 29.65 4.77
N ALA A 315 6.02 29.15 4.20
CA ALA A 315 6.02 28.57 2.86
C ALA A 315 5.11 27.33 2.79
N ASP A 316 5.19 26.43 3.76
CA ASP A 316 4.34 25.23 3.83
C ASP A 316 2.86 25.58 3.93
N ASP A 317 2.50 26.61 4.71
CA ASP A 317 1.12 27.05 4.84
C ASP A 317 0.60 27.69 3.55
N SER A 318 1.43 28.44 2.82
CA SER A 318 1.09 28.96 1.49
C SER A 318 0.85 27.84 0.47
N LEU A 319 1.66 26.77 0.52
CA LEU A 319 1.50 25.59 -0.32
C LEU A 319 0.17 24.89 -0.03
N LYS A 320 -0.20 24.73 1.25
CA LYS A 320 -1.48 24.12 1.64
C LYS A 320 -2.68 24.89 1.07
N LEU A 321 -2.63 26.22 1.08
CA LEU A 321 -3.68 27.05 0.50
C LEU A 321 -3.79 26.82 -1.01
N SER A 322 -2.66 26.84 -1.73
CA SER A 322 -2.63 26.57 -3.17
C SER A 322 -3.15 25.17 -3.52
N VAL A 323 -2.75 24.13 -2.77
CA VAL A 323 -3.26 22.78 -2.94
C VAL A 323 -4.78 22.72 -2.70
N GLY A 324 -5.29 23.46 -1.71
CA GLY A 324 -6.72 23.58 -1.44
C GLY A 324 -7.50 24.22 -2.59
N GLU A 325 -6.95 25.23 -3.25
CA GLU A 325 -7.56 25.87 -4.43
C GLU A 325 -7.58 24.94 -5.64
N VAL A 326 -6.47 24.27 -5.92
CA VAL A 326 -6.37 23.28 -7.00
C VAL A 326 -7.37 22.14 -6.78
N PHE A 327 -7.49 21.65 -5.54
CA PHE A 327 -8.46 20.60 -5.20
C PHE A 327 -9.90 21.03 -5.42
N LYS A 328 -10.27 22.26 -5.02
CA LYS A 328 -11.60 22.82 -5.30
C LYS A 328 -11.86 22.95 -6.81
N GLY A 329 -10.85 23.36 -7.58
CA GLY A 329 -10.94 23.38 -9.05
C GLY A 329 -11.14 21.97 -9.64
N SER A 330 -10.45 20.98 -9.11
CA SER A 330 -10.60 19.57 -9.52
C SER A 330 -11.99 19.01 -9.21
N ILE A 331 -12.59 19.37 -8.06
CA ILE A 331 -13.98 18.97 -7.76
C ILE A 331 -14.96 19.60 -8.75
N LYS A 332 -14.85 20.91 -9.01
CA LYS A 332 -15.75 21.60 -9.95
C LYS A 332 -15.68 21.01 -11.36
N THR A 333 -14.46 20.79 -11.86
CA THR A 333 -14.25 20.18 -13.18
C THR A 333 -14.80 18.74 -13.25
N LYS A 334 -14.73 17.99 -12.15
CA LYS A 334 -15.37 16.68 -12.06
C LYS A 334 -16.89 16.77 -12.11
N GLU A 335 -17.50 17.69 -11.36
CA GLU A 335 -18.95 17.93 -11.40
C GLU A 335 -19.42 18.36 -12.80
N ASP A 336 -18.66 19.23 -13.47
CA ASP A 336 -18.93 19.66 -14.85
C ASP A 336 -18.81 18.49 -15.85
N ALA A 337 -17.82 17.61 -15.67
CA ALA A 337 -17.65 16.40 -16.48
C ALA A 337 -18.82 15.43 -16.29
N GLU A 338 -19.23 15.15 -15.06
CA GLU A 338 -20.40 14.30 -14.76
C GLU A 338 -21.70 14.89 -15.34
N ALA A 339 -21.85 16.22 -15.33
CA ALA A 339 -22.98 16.89 -15.96
C ALA A 339 -22.95 16.77 -17.49
N ALA A 340 -21.77 16.85 -18.10
CA ALA A 340 -21.58 16.68 -19.54
C ALA A 340 -21.84 15.22 -19.98
N GLU A 341 -21.35 14.23 -19.22
CA GLU A 341 -21.61 12.80 -19.46
C GLU A 341 -23.11 12.51 -19.44
N LYS A 342 -23.84 12.99 -18.44
CA LYS A 342 -25.31 12.82 -18.38
C LYS A 342 -26.04 13.48 -19.54
N ARG A 343 -25.53 14.60 -20.08
CA ARG A 343 -26.11 15.23 -21.28
C ARG A 343 -25.82 14.41 -22.52
N LEU A 344 -24.61 13.87 -22.63
CA LEU A 344 -24.21 13.01 -23.74
C LEU A 344 -25.04 11.72 -23.78
N GLU A 345 -25.25 11.08 -22.63
CA GLU A 345 -26.09 9.89 -22.51
C GLU A 345 -27.54 10.15 -22.98
N ARG A 346 -28.13 11.29 -22.59
CA ARG A 346 -29.47 11.68 -23.07
C ARG A 346 -29.52 11.87 -24.58
N LEU A 347 -28.52 12.55 -25.14
CA LEU A 347 -28.43 12.78 -26.59
C LEU A 347 -28.23 11.47 -27.36
N GLN A 348 -27.48 10.52 -26.82
CA GLN A 348 -27.32 9.19 -27.42
C GLN A 348 -28.64 8.43 -27.45
N VAL A 349 -29.38 8.42 -26.35
CA VAL A 349 -30.70 7.76 -26.29
C VAL A 349 -31.71 8.42 -27.26
N GLU A 350 -31.69 9.76 -27.38
CA GLU A 350 -32.51 10.45 -28.36
C GLU A 350 -32.10 10.10 -29.80
N TYR A 351 -30.80 10.06 -30.08
CA TYR A 351 -30.26 9.67 -31.38
C TYR A 351 -30.68 8.25 -31.78
N GLU A 352 -30.54 7.27 -30.89
CA GLU A 352 -30.96 5.89 -31.13
C GLU A 352 -32.46 5.80 -31.50
N LYS A 353 -33.32 6.49 -30.75
CA LYS A 353 -34.77 6.54 -31.05
C LYS A 353 -35.09 7.17 -32.41
N PHE A 354 -34.36 8.22 -32.79
CA PHE A 354 -34.57 8.85 -34.10
C PHE A 354 -34.02 7.97 -35.23
N HIS A 355 -32.91 7.28 -34.99
CA HIS A 355 -32.33 6.36 -35.96
C HIS A 355 -33.22 5.13 -36.19
N GLU A 356 -33.81 4.56 -35.14
CA GLU A 356 -34.81 3.48 -35.28
C GLU A 356 -36.01 3.94 -36.12
N LYS A 357 -36.52 5.16 -35.86
CA LYS A 357 -37.62 5.74 -36.65
C LYS A 357 -37.24 5.97 -38.11
N GLU A 358 -36.01 6.40 -38.37
CA GLU A 358 -35.47 6.57 -39.71
C GLU A 358 -35.49 5.23 -40.46
N ILE A 359 -34.97 4.17 -39.85
CA ILE A 359 -34.99 2.81 -40.42
C ILE A 359 -36.43 2.33 -40.67
N GLU A 360 -37.37 2.58 -39.75
CA GLU A 360 -38.78 2.22 -39.95
C GLU A 360 -39.41 2.98 -41.12
N LEU A 361 -39.11 4.28 -41.25
CA LEU A 361 -39.62 5.11 -42.33
C LEU A 361 -39.02 4.70 -43.68
N GLU A 362 -37.73 4.37 -43.74
CA GLU A 362 -37.09 3.83 -44.95
C GLU A 362 -37.74 2.52 -45.39
N LYS A 363 -38.02 1.60 -44.45
CA LYS A 363 -38.75 0.35 -44.75
C LYS A 363 -40.15 0.61 -45.30
N LYS A 364 -40.88 1.55 -44.70
CA LYS A 364 -42.23 1.95 -45.17
C LYS A 364 -42.17 2.60 -46.55
N LEU A 365 -41.17 3.44 -46.80
CA LEU A 365 -40.96 4.09 -48.09
C LEU A 365 -40.64 3.05 -49.16
N GLY A 366 -39.75 2.09 -48.88
CA GLY A 366 -39.46 0.97 -49.79
C GLY A 366 -40.69 0.09 -50.07
N ALA A 367 -41.54 -0.17 -49.07
CA ALA A 367 -42.79 -0.90 -49.27
C ALA A 367 -43.78 -0.11 -50.15
N LEU A 368 -43.89 1.21 -49.96
CA LEU A 368 -44.73 2.07 -50.79
C LEU A 368 -44.21 2.18 -52.22
N GLU A 369 -42.90 2.26 -52.44
CA GLU A 369 -42.30 2.22 -53.79
C GLU A 369 -42.57 0.90 -54.52
N LEU A 370 -42.63 -0.23 -53.80
CA LEU A 370 -43.01 -1.54 -54.37
C LEU A 370 -44.50 -1.60 -54.73
N ILE A 371 -45.36 -0.94 -53.95
CA ILE A 371 -46.80 -0.81 -54.25
C ILE A 371 -47.02 0.13 -55.45
N GLU A 372 -46.29 1.24 -55.52
CA GLU A 372 -46.37 2.22 -56.62
C GLU A 372 -45.89 1.62 -57.96
N LYS A 373 -44.94 0.67 -57.92
CA LYS A 373 -44.48 -0.11 -59.08
C LYS A 373 -45.47 -1.20 -59.54
N GLY A 374 -46.58 -1.40 -58.83
CA GLY A 374 -47.70 -2.23 -59.30
C GLY A 374 -47.52 -3.75 -59.18
N GLU A 375 -46.58 -4.23 -58.36
CA GLU A 375 -46.32 -5.67 -58.18
C GLU A 375 -47.20 -6.39 -57.15
N VAL A 376 -48.10 -5.68 -56.44
CA VAL A 376 -48.98 -6.30 -55.45
C VAL A 376 -50.44 -6.21 -55.89
N LYS A 377 -50.93 -7.25 -56.57
CA LYS A 377 -52.35 -7.58 -56.54
C LYS A 377 -52.60 -8.34 -55.24
N LEU A 378 -53.05 -7.63 -54.19
CA LEU A 378 -53.58 -8.30 -53.01
C LEU A 378 -54.75 -9.17 -53.46
N SER A 379 -54.55 -10.49 -53.43
CA SER A 379 -55.63 -11.45 -53.59
C SER A 379 -56.35 -11.52 -52.25
N ASP A 380 -57.68 -11.34 -52.27
CA ASP A 380 -58.53 -11.42 -51.07
C ASP A 380 -58.33 -12.75 -50.30
N GLU A 381 -57.88 -13.81 -50.97
CA GLU A 381 -57.54 -15.11 -50.36
C GLU A 381 -56.29 -15.08 -49.46
N GLU A 382 -55.32 -14.19 -49.74
CA GLU A 382 -54.14 -14.02 -48.89
C GLU A 382 -54.46 -13.17 -47.65
N MET A 383 -55.39 -12.22 -47.80
CA MET A 383 -55.92 -11.42 -46.70
C MET A 383 -56.75 -12.27 -45.73
N ASP A 384 -57.60 -13.16 -46.25
CA ASP A 384 -58.39 -14.07 -45.41
C ASP A 384 -57.49 -15.05 -44.63
N LYS A 385 -56.42 -15.56 -45.25
CA LYS A 385 -55.41 -16.36 -44.55
C LYS A 385 -54.65 -15.57 -43.49
N GLN A 386 -54.33 -14.31 -43.76
CA GLN A 386 -53.71 -13.43 -42.77
C GLN A 386 -54.66 -13.11 -41.62
N ILE A 387 -55.96 -12.92 -41.89
CA ILE A 387 -56.98 -12.71 -40.85
C ILE A 387 -57.10 -13.94 -39.96
N GLU A 388 -57.11 -15.15 -40.55
CA GLU A 388 -57.19 -16.40 -39.79
C GLU A 388 -55.92 -16.63 -38.95
N GLN A 389 -54.73 -16.31 -39.48
CA GLN A 389 -53.48 -16.35 -38.73
C GLN A 389 -53.46 -15.31 -37.59
N LEU A 390 -53.94 -14.09 -37.85
CA LEU A 390 -54.03 -13.04 -36.84
C LEU A 390 -55.03 -13.37 -35.74
N GLN A 391 -56.15 -14.03 -36.06
CA GLN A 391 -57.11 -14.54 -35.07
C GLN A 391 -56.47 -15.61 -34.18
N GLN A 392 -55.71 -16.55 -34.75
CA GLN A 392 -54.98 -17.55 -33.95
C GLN A 392 -53.90 -16.92 -33.06
N VAL A 393 -53.22 -15.87 -33.54
CA VAL A 393 -52.23 -15.13 -32.76
C VAL A 393 -52.90 -14.33 -31.64
N LEU A 394 -54.06 -13.71 -31.90
CA LEU A 394 -54.87 -13.03 -30.88
C LEU A 394 -55.31 -13.99 -29.78
N GLU A 395 -55.82 -15.18 -30.14
CA GLU A 395 -56.29 -16.15 -29.15
C GLU A 395 -55.14 -16.70 -28.28
N LYS A 396 -53.94 -16.85 -28.87
CA LYS A 396 -52.72 -17.20 -28.12
C LYS A 396 -52.29 -16.06 -27.17
N LEU A 397 -52.28 -14.82 -27.66
CA LEU A 397 -51.94 -13.64 -26.87
C LEU A 397 -52.92 -13.40 -25.72
N GLU A 398 -54.21 -13.65 -25.93
CA GLU A 398 -55.20 -13.58 -24.85
C GLU A 398 -54.93 -14.62 -23.77
N LYS A 399 -54.62 -15.86 -24.15
CA LYS A 399 -54.24 -16.93 -23.20
C LYS A 399 -52.96 -16.58 -22.45
N GLU A 400 -51.94 -16.10 -23.13
CA GLU A 400 -50.69 -15.65 -22.50
C GLU A 400 -50.91 -14.43 -21.59
N SER A 401 -51.77 -13.49 -21.97
CA SER A 401 -52.11 -12.33 -21.14
C SER A 401 -52.83 -12.73 -19.86
N ILE A 402 -53.75 -13.69 -19.92
CA ILE A 402 -54.45 -14.22 -18.75
C ILE A 402 -53.46 -14.98 -17.84
N GLU A 403 -52.60 -15.81 -18.43
CA GLU A 403 -51.60 -16.56 -17.67
C GLU A 403 -50.58 -15.63 -16.99
N MET A 404 -50.08 -14.62 -17.71
CA MET A 404 -49.21 -13.58 -17.15
C MET A 404 -49.92 -12.76 -16.08
N GLY A 405 -51.21 -12.44 -16.25
CA GLY A 405 -52.03 -11.80 -15.22
C GLY A 405 -52.05 -12.61 -13.92
N SER A 406 -52.28 -13.93 -14.01
CA SER A 406 -52.25 -14.82 -12.84
C SER A 406 -50.89 -14.86 -12.15
N LYS A 407 -49.80 -14.94 -12.93
CA LYS A 407 -48.42 -14.94 -12.41
C LYS A 407 -48.06 -13.63 -11.73
N VAL A 408 -48.53 -12.50 -12.26
CA VAL A 408 -48.33 -11.17 -11.66
C VAL A 408 -49.07 -11.07 -10.32
N ASP A 409 -50.29 -11.58 -10.23
CA ASP A 409 -51.04 -11.60 -8.98
C ASP A 409 -50.37 -12.51 -7.94
N ASP A 410 -49.91 -13.70 -8.33
CA ASP A 410 -49.14 -14.60 -7.46
C ASP A 410 -47.86 -13.92 -6.94
N LEU A 411 -47.06 -13.32 -7.83
CA LEU A 411 -45.85 -12.58 -7.46
C LEU A 411 -46.17 -11.39 -6.55
N ARG A 412 -47.30 -10.71 -6.75
CA ARG A 412 -47.75 -9.61 -5.90
C ARG A 412 -48.06 -10.11 -4.49
N THR A 413 -48.73 -11.26 -4.35
CA THR A 413 -49.00 -11.85 -3.03
C THR A 413 -47.71 -12.31 -2.34
N GLU A 414 -46.78 -12.93 -3.07
CA GLU A 414 -45.47 -13.33 -2.53
C GLU A 414 -44.65 -12.12 -2.10
N TYR A 415 -44.63 -11.05 -2.91
CA TYR A 415 -43.92 -9.82 -2.59
C TYR A 415 -44.50 -9.15 -1.33
N GLN A 416 -45.83 -9.07 -1.22
CA GLN A 416 -46.48 -8.53 -0.02
C GLN A 416 -46.15 -9.38 1.22
N ARG A 417 -46.19 -10.71 1.10
CA ARG A 417 -45.84 -11.62 2.18
C ARG A 417 -44.37 -11.46 2.60
N SER A 418 -43.46 -11.46 1.64
CA SER A 418 -42.02 -11.28 1.86
C SER A 418 -41.73 -9.94 2.52
N THR A 419 -42.32 -8.85 2.04
CA THR A 419 -42.16 -7.50 2.61
C THR A 419 -42.69 -7.43 4.04
N SER A 420 -43.83 -8.04 4.33
CA SER A 420 -44.37 -8.14 5.69
C SER A 420 -43.40 -8.89 6.62
N THR A 421 -42.89 -10.05 6.18
CA THR A 421 -41.90 -10.81 6.98
C THR A 421 -40.58 -10.07 7.16
N ALA A 422 -40.14 -9.30 6.16
CA ALA A 422 -38.93 -8.48 6.24
C ALA A 422 -39.11 -7.33 7.24
N ALA A 423 -40.27 -6.67 7.24
CA ALA A 423 -40.60 -5.64 8.21
C ALA A 423 -40.63 -6.18 9.66
N GLU A 424 -41.21 -7.37 9.88
CA GLU A 424 -41.17 -8.05 11.18
C GLU A 424 -39.73 -8.39 11.62
N ARG A 425 -38.88 -8.86 10.71
CA ARG A 425 -37.47 -9.14 11.02
C ARG A 425 -36.70 -7.86 11.32
N ALA A 426 -36.94 -6.77 10.58
CA ALA A 426 -36.29 -5.49 10.80
C ALA A 426 -36.64 -4.90 12.17
N THR A 427 -37.92 -4.99 12.60
CA THR A 427 -38.32 -4.54 13.94
C THR A 427 -37.68 -5.37 15.05
N LYS A 428 -37.58 -6.70 14.89
CA LYS A 428 -36.84 -7.57 15.81
C LYS A 428 -35.34 -7.25 15.87
N VAL A 429 -34.70 -6.99 14.73
CA VAL A 429 -33.28 -6.61 14.71
C VAL A 429 -33.10 -5.30 15.48
N LYS A 430 -33.95 -4.30 15.22
CA LYS A 430 -33.88 -2.99 15.90
C LYS A 430 -34.03 -3.10 17.43
N SER A 431 -34.91 -3.98 17.91
CA SER A 431 -35.08 -4.20 19.35
C SER A 431 -33.86 -4.89 19.97
N VAL A 432 -33.30 -5.92 19.31
CA VAL A 432 -32.11 -6.63 19.76
C VAL A 432 -30.87 -5.73 19.74
N THR A 433 -30.68 -4.91 18.70
CA THR A 433 -29.57 -3.95 18.64
C THR A 433 -29.68 -2.89 19.71
N GLY A 434 -30.91 -2.42 20.03
CA GLY A 434 -31.15 -1.49 21.13
C GLY A 434 -30.78 -2.08 22.49
N ILE A 435 -31.15 -3.34 22.74
CA ILE A 435 -30.77 -4.05 23.98
C ILE A 435 -29.24 -4.22 24.05
N ASN A 436 -28.60 -4.60 22.95
CA ASN A 436 -27.15 -4.80 22.91
C ASN A 436 -26.40 -3.47 23.17
N ALA A 437 -26.85 -2.36 22.58
CA ALA A 437 -26.29 -1.04 22.84
C ALA A 437 -26.38 -0.64 24.32
N GLN A 438 -27.50 -0.95 24.99
CA GLN A 438 -27.65 -0.71 26.43
C GLN A 438 -26.72 -1.57 27.29
N ILE A 439 -26.49 -2.83 26.90
CA ILE A 439 -25.56 -3.74 27.60
C ILE A 439 -24.12 -3.25 27.44
N VAL A 440 -23.71 -2.87 26.23
CA VAL A 440 -22.38 -2.31 25.96
C VAL A 440 -22.15 -1.03 26.77
N ALA A 441 -23.14 -0.12 26.80
CA ALA A 441 -23.05 1.10 27.60
C ALA A 441 -22.89 0.81 29.11
N LYS A 442 -23.59 -0.21 29.63
CA LYS A 442 -23.43 -0.65 31.03
C LYS A 442 -22.04 -1.24 31.30
N LEU A 443 -21.52 -2.07 30.41
CA LEU A 443 -20.19 -2.67 30.52
C LEU A 443 -19.09 -1.61 30.49
N GLU A 444 -19.16 -0.65 29.57
CA GLU A 444 -18.19 0.43 29.48
C GLU A 444 -18.24 1.35 30.71
N GLY A 445 -19.44 1.64 31.22
CA GLY A 445 -19.63 2.43 32.44
C GLY A 445 -19.00 1.76 33.67
N GLN A 446 -19.22 0.45 33.84
CA GLN A 446 -18.60 -0.32 34.93
C GLN A 446 -17.08 -0.43 34.77
N GLY A 447 -16.57 -0.63 33.55
CA GLY A 447 -15.14 -0.68 33.27
C GLY A 447 -14.42 0.66 33.53
N LYS A 448 -15.09 1.80 33.33
CA LYS A 448 -14.56 3.11 33.74
C LYS A 448 -14.45 3.24 35.26
N LYS A 449 -15.47 2.78 36.01
CA LYS A 449 -15.47 2.81 37.48
C LYS A 449 -14.36 1.94 38.09
N LEU A 450 -14.15 0.74 37.56
CA LEU A 450 -13.06 -0.15 37.99
C LEU A 450 -11.67 0.44 37.74
N ARG A 451 -11.46 1.07 36.58
CA ARG A 451 -10.19 1.75 36.27
C ARG A 451 -9.92 2.92 37.21
N GLN A 452 -10.94 3.70 37.55
CA GLN A 452 -10.82 4.80 38.51
C GLN A 452 -10.39 4.28 39.89
N LEU A 453 -11.03 3.23 40.41
CA LEU A 453 -10.66 2.63 41.69
C LEU A 453 -9.22 2.10 41.69
N ALA A 454 -8.78 1.43 40.61
CA ALA A 454 -7.41 0.96 40.48
C ALA A 454 -6.38 2.10 40.45
N HIS A 455 -6.72 3.23 39.82
CA HIS A 455 -5.87 4.43 39.83
C HIS A 455 -5.81 5.09 41.21
N GLU A 456 -6.92 5.10 41.95
CA GLU A 456 -6.98 5.62 43.32
C GLU A 456 -6.12 4.76 44.27
N GLU A 457 -6.22 3.43 44.21
CA GLU A 457 -5.35 2.54 45.00
C GLU A 457 -3.86 2.75 44.69
N LYS A 458 -3.52 2.89 43.40
CA LYS A 458 -2.13 3.15 42.99
C LYS A 458 -1.62 4.50 43.50
N LYS A 459 -2.49 5.52 43.52
CA LYS A 459 -2.18 6.85 44.07
C LYS A 459 -1.93 6.79 45.58
N VAL A 460 -2.72 6.01 46.32
CA VAL A 460 -2.50 5.80 47.76
C VAL A 460 -1.15 5.15 48.01
N LYS A 461 -0.83 4.04 47.31
CA LYS A 461 0.47 3.36 47.44
C LYS A 461 1.66 4.28 47.15
N LEU A 462 1.59 5.06 46.07
CA LEU A 462 2.64 6.04 45.72
C LEU A 462 2.79 7.13 46.79
N ASN A 463 1.69 7.61 47.38
CA ASN A 463 1.75 8.58 48.45
C ASN A 463 2.37 8.01 49.74
N ASP A 464 2.12 6.75 50.04
CA ASP A 464 2.74 6.06 51.19
C ASP A 464 4.25 5.89 50.97
N GLU A 465 4.68 5.48 49.78
CA GLU A 465 6.10 5.40 49.41
C GLU A 465 6.79 6.77 49.48
N VAL A 466 6.16 7.83 48.98
CA VAL A 466 6.68 9.20 49.08
C VAL A 466 6.80 9.63 50.54
N SER A 467 5.84 9.26 51.39
CA SER A 467 5.87 9.58 52.82
C SER A 467 7.00 8.84 53.54
N GLN A 468 7.21 7.56 53.24
CA GLN A 468 8.35 6.79 53.73
C GLN A 468 9.69 7.37 53.27
N MET A 469 9.81 7.73 51.98
CA MET A 469 11.02 8.36 51.44
C MET A 469 11.31 9.72 52.08
N LYS A 470 10.28 10.50 52.41
CA LYS A 470 10.43 11.75 53.17
C LYS A 470 10.93 11.48 54.59
N MET A 471 10.38 10.48 55.30
CA MET A 471 10.85 10.07 56.63
C MET A 471 12.30 9.56 56.61
N ASN A 472 12.66 8.79 55.59
CA ASN A 472 14.04 8.32 55.42
C ASN A 472 14.98 9.50 55.15
N SER A 473 14.59 10.44 54.29
CA SER A 473 15.37 11.65 54.00
C SER A 473 15.59 12.52 55.25
N THR A 474 14.57 12.70 56.09
CA THR A 474 14.72 13.45 57.35
C THR A 474 15.63 12.73 58.34
N SER A 475 15.52 11.41 58.46
CA SER A 475 16.42 10.58 59.28
C SER A 475 17.88 10.66 58.81
N TYR A 476 18.14 10.53 57.50
CA TYR A 476 19.49 10.69 56.95
C TYR A 476 20.06 12.09 57.17
N LYS A 477 19.24 13.14 57.02
CA LYS A 477 19.67 14.52 57.34
C LYS A 477 20.03 14.68 58.81
N PHE A 478 19.30 14.02 59.72
CA PHE A 478 19.60 14.04 61.14
C PHE A 478 20.92 13.34 61.46
N ILE A 479 21.13 12.14 60.92
CA ILE A 479 22.39 11.38 61.06
C ILE A 479 23.58 12.19 60.51
N MET A 480 23.44 12.77 59.32
CA MET A 480 24.49 13.61 58.71
C MET A 480 24.83 14.85 59.56
N ARG A 481 23.84 15.46 60.24
CA ARG A 481 24.12 16.57 61.18
C ARG A 481 24.88 16.09 62.42
N ASN A 482 24.57 14.91 62.95
CA ASN A 482 25.25 14.36 64.12
C ASN A 482 26.69 13.95 63.79
N LEU A 483 26.93 13.32 62.63
CA LEU A 483 28.28 13.01 62.15
C LEU A 483 29.12 14.29 61.96
N LYS A 484 28.55 15.35 61.37
CA LYS A 484 29.21 16.66 61.27
C LYS A 484 29.52 17.31 62.62
N ARG A 485 28.75 17.01 63.67
CA ARG A 485 29.01 17.50 65.03
C ARG A 485 30.11 16.68 65.71
N GLN A 486 30.17 15.38 65.50
CA GLN A 486 31.26 14.52 66.02
C GLN A 486 32.59 14.87 65.35
N SER A 487 32.63 15.01 64.03
CA SER A 487 33.85 15.39 63.31
C SER A 487 34.38 16.77 63.71
N ARG A 488 33.53 17.67 64.21
CA ARG A 488 33.95 18.97 64.76
C ARG A 488 34.51 18.87 66.17
N LYS A 489 34.10 17.88 66.97
CA LYS A 489 34.64 17.64 68.31
C LYS A 489 36.01 16.95 68.26
N GLU A 490 36.24 16.08 67.28
CA GLU A 490 37.53 15.39 67.09
C GLU A 490 38.65 16.29 66.55
N VAL A 491 38.32 17.46 65.98
CA VAL A 491 39.32 18.45 65.50
C VAL A 491 39.72 19.44 66.61
N LEU A 492 39.08 19.39 67.78
CA LEU A 492 39.32 20.29 68.92
C LEU A 492 40.02 19.59 70.11
N HIS A 493 40.39 18.32 69.95
CA HIS A 493 41.34 17.60 70.79
C HIS A 493 42.61 17.35 69.99
#